data_AF-A0A1C6DEK5-F1
#
_entry.id   AF-A0A1C6DEK5-F1
#
_cell.length_a   1.000
_cell.length_b   1.000
_cell.length_c   1.000
_cell.angle_alpha   90.00
_cell.angle_beta   90.00
_cell.angle_gamma   90.00
#
_symmetry.space_group_name_H-M   'P 1'
#
loop_
_entity.id
_entity.type
_entity.pdbx_description
1 polymer ?
#
loop_
_entity_poly.entity_id
_entity_poly.type
_entity_poly.pdbx_seq_one_letter_code
_entity_poly.pdbx_strand_id
1 'polypeptide(L)'
;MEIKNVVVIGGGVLGSQIAYQAAYCGFDVTIWLRSEGSIGRCQPKLDHLKEVYHDTITLMDSDKGKTPQNWAMGISDYEDFDKEQCLEKANKAYENIKLELDLQKAVSDADLIIE
;
A
#
# COMPACT_ATOMS: atom_id res chain seq x y z
N MET A 1 -18.13 -8.26 -11.12
CA MET A 1 -17.29 -8.84 -10.05
C MET A 1 -16.72 -7.66 -9.31
N GLU A 2 -17.00 -7.55 -8.01
CA GLU A 2 -16.47 -6.50 -7.15
C GLU A 2 -15.28 -7.09 -6.42
N ILE A 3 -14.10 -6.47 -6.52
CA ILE A 3 -12.89 -6.91 -5.83
C ILE A 3 -12.84 -6.17 -4.51
N LYS A 4 -12.69 -6.89 -3.40
CA LYS A 4 -12.54 -6.31 -2.07
C LYS A 4 -11.30 -6.84 -1.34
N ASN A 5 -11.13 -8.16 -1.33
CA ASN A 5 -10.04 -8.84 -0.65
C ASN A 5 -8.89 -9.14 -1.64
N VAL A 6 -7.73 -8.54 -1.42
CA VAL A 6 -6.54 -8.71 -2.26
C VAL A 6 -5.44 -9.43 -1.48
N VAL A 7 -4.89 -10.48 -2.07
CA VAL A 7 -3.72 -11.19 -1.52
C VAL A 7 -2.51 -10.94 -2.39
N VAL A 8 -1.41 -10.53 -1.77
CA VAL A 8 -0.10 -10.41 -2.41
C VAL A 8 0.82 -11.51 -1.91
N ILE A 9 1.34 -12.34 -2.82
CA ILE A 9 2.23 -13.46 -2.52
C ILE A 9 3.67 -12.91 -2.43
N GLY A 10 4.07 -12.52 -1.22
CA GLY A 10 5.44 -12.10 -0.90
C GLY A 10 5.63 -10.61 -0.64
N GLY A 11 6.36 -10.28 0.42
CA GLY A 11 6.70 -8.93 0.88
C GLY A 11 8.08 -8.45 0.41
N GLY A 12 8.43 -8.73 -0.84
CA GLY A 12 9.61 -8.17 -1.50
C GLY A 12 9.46 -6.67 -1.75
N VAL A 13 10.39 -6.05 -2.47
CA VAL A 13 10.29 -4.60 -2.82
C VAL A 13 8.97 -4.33 -3.55
N LEU A 14 8.74 -4.98 -4.69
CA LEU A 14 7.53 -4.79 -5.48
C LEU A 14 6.27 -5.27 -4.75
N GLY A 15 6.32 -6.43 -4.09
CA GLY A 15 5.16 -6.95 -3.37
C GLY A 15 4.67 -6.01 -2.26
N SER A 16 5.59 -5.39 -1.52
CA SER A 16 5.23 -4.39 -0.50
C SER A 16 4.63 -3.12 -1.12
N GLN A 17 5.13 -2.65 -2.28
CA GLN A 17 4.60 -1.49 -2.98
C GLN A 17 3.19 -1.75 -3.53
N ILE A 18 2.98 -2.92 -4.15
CA ILE A 18 1.66 -3.34 -4.66
C ILE A 18 0.67 -3.44 -3.51
N ALA A 19 1.06 -4.10 -2.41
CA ALA A 19 0.20 -4.24 -1.24
C ALA A 19 -0.18 -2.89 -0.63
N TYR A 20 0.79 -1.99 -0.49
CA TYR A 20 0.54 -0.65 0.07
C TYR A 20 -0.38 0.17 -0.83
N GLN A 21 -0.14 0.17 -2.14
CA GLN A 21 -1.00 0.91 -3.07
C GLN A 21 -2.42 0.32 -3.15
N ALA A 22 -2.57 -1.00 -3.12
CA ALA A 22 -3.88 -1.63 -3.06
C ALA A 22 -4.63 -1.23 -1.78
N ALA A 23 -3.94 -1.26 -0.63
CA ALA A 23 -4.54 -0.84 0.64
C ALA A 23 -4.89 0.67 0.63
N TYR A 24 -4.05 1.51 0.02
CA TYR A 24 -4.32 2.94 -0.18
C TYR A 24 -5.58 3.19 -1.02
N CYS A 25 -5.82 2.38 -2.04
CA CYS A 25 -7.03 2.40 -2.87
C CYS A 25 -8.28 1.85 -2.15
N GLY A 26 -8.16 1.38 -0.90
CA GLY A 26 -9.29 0.94 -0.07
C GLY A 26 -9.60 -0.56 -0.14
N PHE A 27 -8.70 -1.39 -0.68
CA PHE A 27 -8.84 -2.85 -0.64
C PHE A 27 -8.41 -3.43 0.70
N ASP A 28 -9.02 -4.54 1.10
CA ASP A 28 -8.60 -5.34 2.25
C ASP A 28 -7.40 -6.20 1.83
N VAL A 29 -6.18 -5.82 2.25
CA VAL A 29 -4.95 -6.43 1.76
C VAL A 29 -4.32 -7.38 2.76
N THR A 30 -3.99 -8.58 2.30
CA THR A 30 -3.14 -9.55 3.03
C THR A 30 -1.88 -9.85 2.23
N ILE A 31 -0.71 -9.71 2.85
CA ILE A 31 0.55 -10.18 2.29
C ILE A 31 0.84 -11.56 2.87
N TRP A 32 0.86 -12.57 2.02
CA TRP A 32 1.33 -13.89 2.43
C TRP A 32 2.86 -13.95 2.41
N LEU A 33 3.44 -14.58 3.43
CA LEU A 33 4.87 -14.73 3.63
C LEU A 33 5.22 -16.16 4.01
N ARG A 34 6.39 -16.65 3.59
CA ARG A 34 6.80 -18.04 3.84
C ARG A 34 7.30 -18.35 5.25
N SER A 35 7.64 -17.32 6.04
CA SER A 35 8.24 -17.50 7.37
C SER A 35 8.28 -16.21 8.18
N GLU A 36 8.47 -16.33 9.50
CA GLU A 36 8.75 -15.21 10.41
C GLU A 36 9.93 -14.34 9.95
N GLY A 37 10.99 -14.96 9.45
CA GLY A 37 12.11 -14.21 8.87
C GLY A 37 11.72 -13.36 7.66
N SER A 38 10.67 -13.76 6.93
CA SER A 38 10.11 -12.98 5.83
C SER A 38 9.29 -11.79 6.35
N ILE A 39 8.58 -11.94 7.47
CA ILE A 39 7.91 -10.83 8.18
C ILE A 39 8.95 -9.78 8.58
N GLY A 40 10.04 -10.20 9.23
CA GLY A 40 11.13 -9.29 9.65
C GLY A 40 11.80 -8.52 8.51
N ARG A 41 11.73 -9.04 7.27
CA ARG A 41 12.20 -8.32 6.07
C ARG A 41 11.11 -7.48 5.41
N CYS A 42 9.84 -7.84 5.57
CA CYS A 42 8.70 -7.15 4.97
C CYS A 42 8.35 -5.89 5.75
N GLN A 43 8.28 -5.97 7.08
CA GLN A 43 7.84 -4.86 7.93
C GLN A 43 8.64 -3.57 7.68
N PRO A 44 9.99 -3.57 7.65
CA PRO A 44 10.75 -2.35 7.39
C PRO A 44 10.45 -1.71 6.03
N LYS A 45 9.97 -2.49 5.05
CA LYS A 45 9.54 -1.93 3.75
C LYS A 45 8.20 -1.23 3.86
N LEU A 46 7.26 -1.78 4.62
CA LEU A 46 5.98 -1.11 4.88
C LEU A 46 6.19 0.16 5.70
N ASP A 47 7.10 0.12 6.68
CA ASP A 47 7.50 1.29 7.48
C ASP A 47 8.06 2.39 6.57
N HIS A 48 9.01 2.01 5.70
CA HIS A 48 9.59 2.95 4.74
C HIS A 48 8.56 3.47 3.72
N LEU A 49 7.64 2.63 3.24
CA LEU A 49 6.59 3.06 2.32
C LEU A 49 5.66 4.08 2.97
N LYS A 50 5.37 3.96 4.28
CA LYS A 50 4.63 5.00 5.01
C LYS A 50 5.33 6.34 4.94
N GLU A 51 6.64 6.37 5.18
CA GLU A 51 7.45 7.60 5.07
C GLU A 51 7.41 8.14 3.64
N VAL A 52 7.62 7.30 2.63
CA VAL A 52 7.60 7.69 1.22
C VAL A 52 6.26 8.29 0.81
N TYR A 53 5.13 7.72 1.23
CA TYR A 53 3.80 8.29 0.95
C TYR A 53 3.65 9.66 1.62
N HIS A 54 4.02 9.79 2.90
CA HIS A 54 3.96 11.06 3.62
C HIS A 54 4.81 12.15 2.97
N ASP A 55 6.05 11.83 2.60
CA ASP A 55 6.97 12.74 1.94
C ASP A 55 6.44 13.15 0.55
N THR A 56 5.92 12.19 -0.21
CA THR A 56 5.35 12.44 -1.55
C THR A 56 4.12 13.34 -1.46
N ILE A 57 3.18 13.04 -0.56
CA ILE A 57 1.96 13.84 -0.35
C ILE A 57 2.33 15.26 0.12
N THR A 58 3.32 15.38 1.01
CA THR A 58 3.81 16.68 1.47
C THR A 58 4.48 17.47 0.34
N LEU A 59 5.23 16.80 -0.54
CA LEU A 59 5.80 17.42 -1.71
C LEU A 59 4.69 17.91 -2.65
N MET A 60 3.69 17.08 -2.97
CA MET A 60 2.55 17.41 -3.84
C MET A 60 1.78 18.65 -3.36
N ASP A 61 1.68 18.85 -2.05
CA ASP A 61 1.04 20.04 -1.46
C ASP A 61 1.84 21.34 -1.64
N SER A 62 3.16 21.24 -1.87
CA SER A 62 4.03 22.40 -2.06
C SER A 62 3.98 22.98 -3.48
N ASP A 63 4.37 24.25 -3.63
CA ASP A 63 4.48 24.91 -4.94
C ASP A 63 5.42 24.18 -5.91
N LYS A 64 6.44 23.48 -5.39
CA LYS A 64 7.39 22.69 -6.20
C LYS A 64 6.83 21.34 -6.62
N GLY A 65 5.87 20.79 -5.87
CA GLY A 65 5.28 19.48 -6.17
C GLY A 65 4.12 19.54 -7.15
N LYS A 66 3.48 20.70 -7.32
CA LYS A 66 2.38 20.94 -8.28
C LYS A 66 2.89 21.04 -9.72
N THR A 67 3.67 20.04 -10.16
CA THR A 67 4.23 19.91 -11.50
C THR A 67 4.09 18.48 -12.00
N PRO A 68 3.96 18.23 -13.32
CA PRO A 68 3.86 16.86 -13.85
C PRO A 68 5.03 15.94 -13.50
N GLN A 69 6.21 16.50 -13.21
CA GLN A 69 7.40 15.73 -12.86
C GLN A 69 7.36 15.19 -11.43
N ASN A 70 6.73 15.91 -10.50
CA ASN A 70 6.70 15.57 -9.07
C ASN A 70 5.34 15.01 -8.62
N TRP A 71 4.31 15.08 -9.48
CA TRP A 71 2.98 14.66 -9.12
C TRP A 71 2.81 13.14 -9.21
N ALA A 72 2.35 12.53 -8.11
CA ALA A 72 2.08 11.11 -8.06
C ALA A 72 0.59 10.84 -8.35
N MET A 73 0.26 10.56 -9.61
CA MET A 73 -1.12 10.24 -10.05
C MET A 73 -1.73 9.02 -9.34
N GLY A 74 -0.90 8.13 -8.79
CA GLY A 74 -1.39 7.01 -7.98
C GLY A 74 -1.95 7.42 -6.61
N ILE A 75 -1.67 8.63 -6.14
CA ILE A 75 -2.17 9.17 -4.87
C ILE A 75 -3.46 9.94 -5.10
N SER A 76 -3.45 10.90 -6.04
CA SER A 76 -4.60 11.71 -6.38
C SER A 76 -4.42 12.40 -7.72
N ASP A 77 -5.53 12.76 -8.35
CA ASP A 77 -5.56 13.70 -9.49
C ASP A 77 -5.40 15.14 -8.99
N TYR A 78 -5.10 16.08 -9.88
CA TYR A 78 -4.87 17.47 -9.50
C TYR A 78 -6.10 18.14 -8.89
N GLU A 79 -7.29 17.84 -9.43
CA GLU A 79 -8.55 18.45 -9.04
C GLU A 79 -9.05 17.98 -7.67
N ASP A 80 -8.76 16.73 -7.31
CA ASP A 80 -9.28 16.05 -6.11
C ASP A 80 -8.26 15.98 -4.96
N PHE A 81 -7.10 16.62 -5.12
CA PHE A 81 -6.04 16.54 -4.12
C PHE A 81 -6.39 17.29 -2.84
N ASP A 82 -6.56 16.50 -1.79
CA ASP A 82 -6.62 16.95 -0.40
C ASP A 82 -5.53 16.25 0.39
N LYS A 83 -4.58 17.04 0.92
CA LYS A 83 -3.44 16.53 1.66
C LYS A 83 -3.86 15.70 2.87
N GLU A 84 -4.78 16.20 3.68
CA GLU A 84 -5.16 15.56 4.94
C GLU A 84 -5.84 14.21 4.68
N GLN A 85 -6.75 14.18 3.70
CA GLN A 85 -7.41 12.94 3.28
C GLN A 85 -6.41 11.93 2.68
N CYS A 86 -5.44 12.40 1.88
CA CYS A 86 -4.42 11.52 1.31
C CYS A 86 -3.53 10.93 2.42
N LEU A 87 -3.11 11.73 3.41
CA LEU A 87 -2.32 11.24 4.54
C LEU A 87 -3.12 10.25 5.40
N GLU A 88 -4.40 10.49 5.61
CA GLU A 88 -5.28 9.57 6.33
C GLU A 88 -5.39 8.22 5.60
N LYS A 89 -5.58 8.22 4.29
CA LYS A 89 -5.60 7.00 3.47
C LYS A 89 -4.27 6.23 3.55
N ALA A 90 -3.14 6.93 3.47
CA ALA A 90 -1.82 6.31 3.62
C ALA A 90 -1.64 5.66 5.00
N ASN A 91 -2.03 6.35 6.07
CA ASN A 91 -1.98 5.77 7.42
C ASN A 91 -2.88 4.55 7.56
N LYS A 92 -4.12 4.63 7.07
CA LYS A 92 -5.05 3.48 7.06
C LYS A 92 -4.50 2.30 6.26
N ALA A 93 -3.84 2.55 5.14
CA ALA A 93 -3.20 1.51 4.34
C ALA A 93 -2.14 0.78 5.17
N TYR A 94 -1.23 1.53 5.81
CA TYR A 94 -0.19 0.97 6.66
C TYR A 94 -0.75 0.16 7.85
N GLU A 95 -1.81 0.65 8.50
CA GLU A 95 -2.40 0.02 9.68
C GLU A 95 -3.18 -1.26 9.37
N ASN A 96 -3.79 -1.37 8.19
CA ASN A 96 -4.73 -2.44 7.86
C ASN A 96 -4.13 -3.58 7.02
N ILE A 97 -2.91 -3.44 6.50
CA ILE A 97 -2.24 -4.55 5.79
C ILE A 97 -1.97 -5.69 6.78
N LYS A 98 -2.47 -6.87 6.46
CA LYS A 98 -2.29 -8.09 7.26
C LYS A 98 -1.10 -8.88 6.75
N LEU A 99 -0.25 -9.37 7.66
CA LEU A 99 0.81 -10.33 7.34
C LEU A 99 0.35 -11.73 7.77
N GLU A 100 0.40 -12.69 6.85
CA GLU A 100 -0.07 -14.06 7.10
C GLU A 100 0.97 -15.09 6.65
N LEU A 101 1.17 -16.15 7.44
CA LEU A 101 2.10 -17.24 7.13
C LEU A 101 1.38 -18.47 6.58
N ASP A 102 0.12 -18.67 6.95
CA ASP A 102 -0.70 -19.76 6.45
C ASP A 102 -1.28 -19.39 5.08
N LEU A 103 -0.79 -20.07 4.03
CA LEU A 103 -1.23 -19.80 2.65
C LEU A 103 -2.71 -20.09 2.47
N GLN A 104 -3.21 -21.20 3.04
CA GLN A 104 -4.59 -21.61 2.90
C GLN A 104 -5.51 -20.56 3.53
N LYS A 105 -5.14 -20.05 4.71
CA LYS A 105 -5.85 -18.96 5.37
C LYS A 105 -5.80 -17.68 4.56
N ALA A 106 -4.62 -17.29 4.06
CA ALA A 106 -4.45 -16.07 3.28
C ALA A 106 -5.36 -16.03 2.04
N VAL A 107 -5.48 -17.13 1.30
CA VAL A 107 -6.22 -17.16 0.02
C VAL A 107 -7.69 -17.58 0.17
N SER A 108 -8.13 -18.01 1.35
CA SER A 108 -9.46 -18.60 1.55
C SER A 108 -10.64 -17.69 1.18
N ASP A 109 -10.47 -16.37 1.31
CA ASP A 109 -11.49 -15.35 1.04
C ASP A 109 -10.99 -14.30 0.03
N ALA A 110 -9.98 -14.66 -0.79
CA ALA A 110 -9.37 -13.73 -1.74
C ALA A 110 -10.22 -13.58 -3.00
N ASP A 111 -10.51 -12.33 -3.39
CA ASP A 111 -11.12 -12.02 -4.69
C ASP A 111 -10.06 -11.91 -5.80
N LEU A 112 -8.86 -11.48 -5.43
CA LEU A 112 -7.70 -11.33 -6.32
C LEU A 112 -6.42 -11.77 -5.62
N ILE A 113 -5.60 -12.56 -6.32
CA ILE A 113 -4.27 -12.97 -5.89
C ILE A 113 -3.24 -12.40 -6.88
N ILE A 114 -2.18 -11.79 -6.36
CA ILE A 114 -1.06 -11.23 -7.11
C ILE A 114 0.22 -11.94 -6.69
N GLU A 115 0.94 -12.55 -7.64
CA GLU A 115 2.20 -13.29 -7.45
C GLU A 115 3.32 -12.79 -8.38
#